data_AF-A0A975GYF5-F1
#
_entry.id   AF-A0A975GYF5-F1
#
_cell.length_a   1.000
_cell.length_b   1.000
_cell.length_c   1.000
_cell.angle_alpha   90.00
_cell.angle_beta   90.00
_cell.angle_gamma   90.00
#
_symmetry.space_group_name_H-M   'P 1'
#
loop_
_entity.id
_entity.type
_entity.pdbx_description
1 polymer ?
#
loop_
_entity_poly.entity_id
_entity_poly.type
_entity_poly.pdbx_seq_one_letter_code
_entity_poly.pdbx_strand_id
1 'polypeptide(L)'
;MARLTDETNASVEEVNTNVSGIQARIHSIVKDVEDIRTYAEKGGKKISGLDVHMTAVMTKTEHMGELVGELTRSSKEINNIAGLVKRIADQTNLLSLNASIEAARAGEAGKGFAVVAQEIRVLAEQSKQSVEKITDHIRQSTELTSETVDVIEAVRQGVQAGLKKSSESKLKFEKIHGAIISNEHDIQRMELDIQALLEVFHELGKETKRVSATADTLHQAAIHL
;
A
#
# COMPACT_ATOMS: atom_id res chain seq x y z
N MET A 1 -5.97 -16.85 -70.99
CA MET A 1 -4.66 -16.30 -70.56
C MET A 1 -4.85 -14.88 -70.05
N ALA A 2 -5.19 -13.89 -70.89
CA ALA A 2 -5.43 -12.49 -70.45
C ALA A 2 -6.31 -12.34 -69.19
N ARG A 3 -7.51 -12.95 -69.17
CA ARG A 3 -8.41 -12.89 -68.00
C ARG A 3 -7.80 -13.44 -66.69
N LEU A 4 -7.03 -14.52 -66.77
CA LEU A 4 -6.33 -15.11 -65.62
C LEU A 4 -5.21 -14.19 -65.12
N THR A 5 -4.52 -13.52 -66.03
CA THR A 5 -3.47 -12.55 -65.69
C THR A 5 -4.05 -11.29 -65.04
N ASP A 6 -5.21 -10.82 -65.51
CA ASP A 6 -5.94 -9.71 -64.91
C ASP A 6 -6.47 -10.06 -63.51
N GLU A 7 -7.06 -11.25 -63.35
CA GLU A 7 -7.48 -11.80 -62.03
C GLU A 7 -6.29 -11.91 -61.06
N THR A 8 -5.11 -12.33 -61.55
CA THR A 8 -3.88 -12.43 -60.75
C THR A 8 -3.36 -11.04 -60.35
N ASN A 9 -3.32 -10.08 -61.27
CA ASN A 9 -2.91 -8.69 -60.98
C ASN A 9 -3.83 -8.04 -59.93
N ALA A 10 -5.14 -8.21 -60.06
CA ALA A 10 -6.10 -7.71 -59.07
C ALA A 10 -5.86 -8.33 -57.69
N SER A 11 -5.59 -9.63 -57.63
CA SER A 11 -5.24 -10.33 -56.38
C SER A 11 -3.94 -9.80 -55.76
N VAL A 12 -2.93 -9.48 -56.58
CA VAL A 12 -1.66 -8.89 -56.10
C VAL A 12 -1.88 -7.48 -55.53
N GLU A 13 -2.70 -6.65 -56.17
CA GLU A 13 -3.05 -5.31 -55.65
C GLU A 13 -3.84 -5.39 -54.34
N GLU A 14 -4.78 -6.33 -54.23
CA GLU A 14 -5.54 -6.58 -53.00
C GLU A 14 -4.60 -7.00 -51.86
N VAL A 15 -3.68 -7.94 -52.11
CA VAL A 15 -2.73 -8.37 -51.08
C VAL A 15 -1.79 -7.24 -50.67
N ASN A 16 -1.30 -6.42 -51.61
CA ASN A 16 -0.50 -5.24 -51.27
C ASN A 16 -1.25 -4.29 -50.33
N THR A 17 -2.53 -4.04 -50.60
CA THR A 17 -3.40 -3.24 -49.72
C THR A 17 -3.52 -3.86 -48.34
N ASN A 18 -3.72 -5.18 -48.26
CA ASN A 18 -3.80 -5.92 -47.01
C ASN A 18 -2.49 -5.87 -46.21
N VAL A 19 -1.34 -6.00 -46.87
CA VAL A 19 -0.01 -5.93 -46.26
C VAL A 19 0.27 -4.53 -45.71
N SER A 20 -0.04 -3.47 -46.45
CA SER A 20 0.03 -2.09 -45.92
C SER A 20 -0.89 -1.88 -44.71
N GLY A 21 -2.08 -2.48 -44.72
CA GLY A 21 -2.98 -2.47 -43.56
C GLY A 21 -2.41 -3.21 -42.35
N ILE A 22 -1.68 -4.32 -42.55
CA ILE A 22 -0.97 -5.02 -41.47
C ILE A 22 0.18 -4.17 -40.93
N GLN A 23 0.95 -3.51 -41.79
CA GLN A 23 2.04 -2.62 -41.39
C GLN A 23 1.56 -1.46 -40.48
N ALA A 24 0.40 -0.87 -40.81
CA ALA A 24 -0.22 0.15 -39.98
C ALA A 24 -0.67 -0.41 -38.61
N ARG A 25 -1.19 -1.64 -38.59
CA ARG A 25 -1.55 -2.33 -37.32
C ARG A 25 -0.32 -2.62 -36.47
N ILE A 26 0.79 -3.05 -37.06
CA ILE A 26 2.06 -3.27 -36.34
C ILE A 26 2.52 -1.98 -35.66
N HIS A 27 2.50 -0.84 -36.38
CA HIS A 27 2.83 0.46 -35.78
C HIS A 27 1.94 0.80 -34.57
N SER A 28 0.65 0.49 -34.64
CA SER A 28 -0.25 0.67 -33.49
C SER A 28 0.12 -0.24 -32.32
N ILE A 29 0.45 -1.51 -32.59
CA ILE A 29 0.84 -2.48 -31.56
C ILE A 29 2.15 -2.04 -30.87
N VAL A 30 3.13 -1.52 -31.63
CA VAL A 30 4.37 -0.95 -31.05
C VAL A 30 4.04 0.11 -30.02
N LYS A 31 3.15 1.04 -30.36
CA LYS A 31 2.72 2.10 -29.45
C LYS A 31 2.01 1.55 -28.21
N ASP A 32 1.10 0.59 -28.39
CA ASP A 32 0.39 -0.03 -27.27
C ASP A 32 1.37 -0.76 -26.32
N VAL A 33 2.39 -1.44 -26.85
CA VAL A 33 3.43 -2.10 -26.04
C VAL A 33 4.28 -1.08 -25.28
N GLU A 34 4.62 0.06 -25.88
CA GLU A 34 5.35 1.15 -25.21
C GLU A 34 4.52 1.76 -24.06
N ASP A 35 3.22 1.97 -24.27
CA ASP A 35 2.30 2.43 -23.24
C ASP A 35 2.19 1.41 -22.10
N ILE A 36 2.00 0.12 -22.41
CA ILE A 36 1.95 -0.97 -21.42
C ILE A 36 3.25 -1.02 -20.61
N ARG A 37 4.41 -0.88 -21.27
CA ARG A 37 5.71 -0.80 -20.59
C ARG A 37 5.78 0.36 -19.61
N THR A 38 5.37 1.54 -20.04
CA THR A 38 5.34 2.74 -19.19
C THR A 38 4.43 2.52 -17.97
N TYR A 39 3.25 1.94 -18.15
CA TYR A 39 2.34 1.64 -17.04
C TYR A 39 2.89 0.57 -16.10
N ALA A 40 3.51 -0.48 -16.63
CA ALA A 40 4.13 -1.55 -15.84
C ALA A 40 5.30 -1.01 -14.99
N GLU A 41 6.18 -0.19 -15.57
CA GLU A 41 7.28 0.43 -14.85
C GLU A 41 6.80 1.38 -13.74
N LYS A 42 5.81 2.24 -14.05
CA LYS A 42 5.19 3.13 -13.05
C LYS A 42 4.50 2.34 -11.95
N GLY A 43 3.80 1.26 -12.30
CA GLY A 43 3.16 0.34 -11.37
C GLY A 43 4.17 -0.33 -10.44
N GLY A 44 5.24 -0.89 -10.99
CA GLY A 44 6.34 -1.49 -10.24
C GLY A 44 6.99 -0.49 -9.26
N LYS A 45 7.27 0.74 -9.70
CA LYS A 45 7.80 1.80 -8.82
C LYS A 45 6.84 2.15 -7.68
N LYS A 46 5.54 2.25 -7.95
CA LYS A 46 4.53 2.51 -6.91
C LYS A 46 4.47 1.39 -5.86
N ILE A 47 4.58 0.13 -6.28
CA ILE A 47 4.64 -1.02 -5.37
C ILE A 47 5.91 -0.99 -4.52
N SER A 48 7.08 -0.70 -5.10
CA SER A 48 8.30 -0.52 -4.30
C SER A 48 8.19 0.63 -3.30
N GLY A 49 7.52 1.73 -3.68
CA GLY A 49 7.23 2.83 -2.75
C GLY A 49 6.29 2.41 -1.61
N LEU A 50 5.32 1.54 -1.89
CA LEU A 50 4.42 0.98 -0.87
C LEU A 50 5.19 0.16 0.17
N ASP A 51 6.19 -0.63 -0.23
CA ASP A 51 7.02 -1.41 0.70
C ASP A 51 7.79 -0.51 1.68
N VAL A 52 8.35 0.60 1.17
CA VAL A 52 9.05 1.60 2.01
C VAL A 52 8.07 2.23 3.00
N HIS A 53 6.88 2.63 2.54
CA HIS A 53 5.86 3.21 3.41
C HIS A 53 5.38 2.22 4.48
N MET A 54 5.11 0.97 4.11
CA MET A 54 4.68 -0.06 5.05
C MET A 54 5.75 -0.35 6.11
N THR A 55 7.02 -0.40 5.71
CA THR A 55 8.14 -0.55 6.66
C THR A 55 8.20 0.62 7.63
N ALA A 56 8.05 1.86 7.14
CA ALA A 56 8.03 3.04 8.00
C ALA A 56 6.83 3.05 8.97
N VAL A 57 5.66 2.58 8.53
CA VAL A 57 4.49 2.40 9.41
C VAL A 57 4.78 1.34 10.48
N MET A 58 5.44 0.22 10.11
CA MET A 58 5.81 -0.82 11.07
C MET A 58 6.72 -0.29 12.17
N THR A 59 7.80 0.42 11.81
CA THR A 59 8.72 1.03 12.78
C THR A 59 8.02 2.02 13.71
N LYS A 60 7.12 2.85 13.17
CA LYS A 60 6.33 3.78 14.01
C LYS A 60 5.38 3.05 14.95
N THR A 61 4.80 1.93 14.49
CA THR A 61 3.89 1.09 15.28
C THR A 61 4.64 0.39 16.41
N GLU A 62 5.86 -0.09 16.16
CA GLU A 62 6.75 -0.65 17.19
C GLU A 62 7.07 0.40 18.25
N HIS A 63 7.45 1.61 17.84
CA HIS A 63 7.73 2.70 18.77
C HIS A 63 6.50 3.12 19.59
N MET A 64 5.30 3.13 18.98
CA MET A 64 4.05 3.33 19.73
C MET A 64 3.85 2.26 20.81
N GLY A 65 4.17 1.00 20.50
CA GLY A 65 4.13 -0.10 21.46
C GLY A 65 5.07 0.12 22.66
N GLU A 66 6.27 0.62 22.41
CA GLU A 66 7.24 0.98 23.46
C GLU A 66 6.70 2.09 24.37
N LEU A 67 6.20 3.18 23.80
CA LEU A 67 5.64 4.32 24.54
C LEU A 67 4.43 3.91 25.40
N VAL A 68 3.57 3.05 24.86
CA VAL A 68 2.43 2.47 25.58
C VAL A 68 2.90 1.57 26.74
N GLY A 69 3.96 0.80 26.53
CA GLY A 69 4.60 0.02 27.59
C GLY A 69 5.18 0.90 28.72
N GLU A 70 5.83 2.00 28.37
CA GLU A 70 6.33 2.99 29.34
C GLU A 70 5.19 3.65 30.11
N LEU A 71 4.11 4.05 29.44
CA LEU A 71 2.93 4.64 30.06
C LEU A 71 2.28 3.68 31.05
N THR A 72 2.21 2.39 30.70
CA THR A 72 1.69 1.33 31.60
C THR A 72 2.55 1.21 32.86
N ARG A 73 3.88 1.23 32.71
CA ARG A 73 4.82 1.17 33.84
C ARG A 73 4.69 2.41 34.74
N SER A 74 4.65 3.60 34.14
CA SER A 74 4.48 4.86 34.86
C SER A 74 3.15 4.89 35.63
N SER A 75 2.06 4.46 35.00
CA SER A 75 0.73 4.37 35.65
C SER A 75 0.75 3.45 36.87
N LYS A 76 1.47 2.32 36.78
CA LYS A 76 1.66 1.40 37.91
C LYS A 76 2.45 2.03 39.06
N GLU A 77 3.49 2.80 38.76
CA GLU A 77 4.27 3.52 39.76
C GLU A 77 3.43 4.61 40.46
N ILE A 78 2.65 5.39 39.70
CA ILE A 78 1.74 6.39 40.26
C ILE A 78 0.70 5.71 41.15
N ASN A 79 0.15 4.55 40.75
CA ASN A 79 -0.79 3.80 41.57
C ASN A 79 -0.19 3.36 42.92
N ASN A 80 1.08 2.94 42.92
CA ASN A 80 1.79 2.58 44.15
C ASN A 80 1.99 3.80 45.07
N ILE A 81 2.34 4.96 44.50
CA ILE A 81 2.48 6.23 45.23
C ILE A 81 1.13 6.67 45.81
N ALA A 82 0.07 6.61 45.01
CA ALA A 82 -1.30 6.88 45.47
C ALA A 82 -1.66 5.99 46.66
N GLY A 83 -1.38 4.69 46.58
CA GLY A 83 -1.57 3.76 47.69
C GLY A 83 -0.77 4.13 48.95
N LEU A 84 0.46 4.63 48.81
CA LEU A 84 1.25 5.13 49.93
C LEU A 84 0.64 6.39 50.56
N VAL A 85 0.23 7.36 49.74
CA VAL A 85 -0.38 8.61 50.20
C VAL A 85 -1.71 8.31 50.93
N LYS A 86 -2.51 7.36 50.43
CA LYS A 86 -3.72 6.90 51.11
C LYS A 86 -3.42 6.39 52.52
N ARG A 87 -2.38 5.55 52.67
CA ARG A 87 -1.96 5.05 54.00
C ARG A 87 -1.49 6.18 54.92
N ILE A 88 -0.77 7.16 54.39
CA ILE A 88 -0.33 8.35 55.16
C ILE A 88 -1.55 9.17 55.62
N ALA A 89 -2.53 9.37 54.74
CA ALA A 89 -3.77 10.07 55.07
C ALA A 89 -4.57 9.32 56.15
N ASP A 90 -4.75 8.00 56.01
CA ASP A 90 -5.42 7.16 57.01
C ASP A 90 -4.69 7.22 58.38
N GLN A 91 -3.35 7.17 58.40
CA GLN A 91 -2.56 7.29 59.63
C GLN A 91 -2.65 8.68 60.24
N THR A 92 -2.62 9.74 59.43
CA THR A 92 -2.78 11.13 59.88
C THR A 92 -4.15 11.35 60.49
N ASN A 93 -5.19 10.77 59.89
CA ASN A 93 -6.56 10.81 60.39
C ASN A 93 -6.70 10.10 61.75
N LEU A 94 -6.01 8.96 61.95
CA LEU A 94 -5.97 8.28 63.25
C LEU A 94 -5.19 9.07 64.31
N LEU A 95 -4.07 9.68 63.93
CA LEU A 95 -3.28 10.53 64.82
C LEU A 95 -4.07 11.77 65.27
N SER A 96 -4.79 12.41 64.35
CA SER A 96 -5.61 13.58 64.67
C SER A 96 -6.80 13.23 65.54
N LEU A 97 -7.42 12.06 65.34
CA LEU A 97 -8.45 11.54 66.24
C LEU A 97 -7.92 11.36 67.66
N ASN A 98 -6.75 10.74 67.83
CA ASN A 98 -6.12 10.57 69.14
C ASN A 98 -5.79 11.92 69.79
N ALA A 99 -5.31 12.89 69.01
CA ALA A 99 -5.04 14.25 69.47
C ALA A 99 -6.33 14.97 69.92
N SER A 100 -7.44 14.82 69.18
CA SER A 100 -8.74 15.37 69.58
C SER A 100 -9.25 14.77 70.89
N ILE A 101 -9.04 13.47 71.11
CA ILE A 101 -9.41 12.78 72.36
C ILE A 101 -8.59 13.33 73.54
N GLU A 102 -7.28 13.47 73.37
CA GLU A 102 -6.41 13.96 74.45
C GLU A 102 -6.65 15.46 74.73
N ALA A 103 -6.95 16.25 73.69
CA ALA A 103 -7.36 17.64 73.85
C ALA A 103 -8.67 17.78 74.63
N ALA A 104 -9.65 16.90 74.40
CA ALA A 104 -10.88 16.86 75.20
C ALA A 104 -10.60 16.47 76.65
N ARG A 105 -9.64 15.55 76.88
CA ARG A 105 -9.22 15.11 78.21
C ARG A 105 -8.54 16.20 79.02
N ALA A 106 -7.80 17.11 78.36
CA ALA A 106 -7.18 18.28 78.98
C ALA A 106 -8.16 19.41 79.34
N GLY A 107 -9.46 19.28 78.99
CA GLY A 107 -10.50 20.25 79.32
C GLY A 107 -10.26 21.63 78.70
N GLU A 108 -10.38 22.69 79.51
CA GLU A 108 -10.18 24.08 79.04
C GLU A 108 -8.80 24.32 78.44
N ALA A 109 -7.74 23.69 78.98
CA ALA A 109 -6.38 23.83 78.49
C ALA A 109 -6.16 23.22 77.09
N GLY A 110 -7.02 22.28 76.67
CA GLY A 110 -6.93 21.58 75.39
C GLY A 110 -7.72 22.22 74.25
N LYS A 111 -8.52 23.26 74.48
CA LYS A 111 -9.42 23.84 73.46
C LYS A 111 -8.71 24.25 72.16
N GLY A 112 -7.54 24.90 72.26
CA GLY A 112 -6.75 25.28 71.09
C GLY A 112 -6.23 24.07 70.30
N PHE A 113 -5.75 23.05 71.01
CA PHE A 113 -5.29 21.79 70.40
C PHE A 113 -6.43 21.01 69.74
N ALA A 114 -7.64 21.05 70.30
CA ALA A 114 -8.82 20.39 69.72
C ALA A 114 -9.16 20.95 68.33
N VAL A 115 -9.06 22.27 68.13
CA VAL A 115 -9.30 22.91 66.83
C VAL A 115 -8.25 22.46 65.81
N VAL A 116 -6.97 22.46 66.18
CA VAL A 116 -5.89 22.02 65.29
C VAL A 116 -6.05 20.54 64.91
N ALA A 117 -6.37 19.68 65.87
CA ALA A 117 -6.59 18.26 65.61
C ALA A 117 -7.78 18.04 64.65
N GLN A 118 -8.87 18.78 64.81
CA GLN A 118 -10.01 18.69 63.89
C GLN A 118 -9.65 19.18 62.48
N GLU A 119 -8.84 20.22 62.33
CA GLU A 119 -8.37 20.71 61.02
C GLU A 119 -7.47 19.67 60.31
N ILE A 120 -6.54 19.05 61.06
CA ILE A 120 -5.70 17.96 60.54
C ILE A 120 -6.57 16.78 60.07
N ARG A 121 -7.64 16.46 60.82
CA ARG A 121 -8.60 15.40 60.43
C ARG A 121 -9.28 15.70 59.10
N VAL A 122 -9.73 16.94 58.91
CA VAL A 122 -10.36 17.36 57.64
C VAL A 122 -9.38 17.29 56.48
N LEU A 123 -8.14 17.76 56.67
CA LEU A 123 -7.10 17.69 55.64
C LEU A 123 -6.74 16.25 55.27
N ALA A 124 -6.68 15.35 56.25
CA ALA A 124 -6.42 13.93 56.01
C ALA A 124 -7.54 13.27 55.18
N GLU A 125 -8.80 13.56 55.49
CA GLU A 125 -9.96 13.06 54.73
C GLU A 125 -9.99 13.63 53.30
N GLN A 126 -9.72 14.93 53.14
CA GLN A 126 -9.60 15.54 51.80
C GLN A 126 -8.45 14.95 50.98
N SER A 127 -7.32 14.65 51.62
CA SER A 127 -6.18 13.98 50.97
C SER A 127 -6.59 12.59 50.47
N LYS A 128 -7.28 11.81 51.30
CA LYS A 128 -7.80 10.49 50.93
C LYS A 128 -8.75 10.55 49.74
N GLN A 129 -9.72 11.45 49.75
CA GLN A 129 -10.66 11.64 48.64
C GLN A 129 -9.96 12.04 47.35
N SER A 130 -8.91 12.88 47.45
CA SER A 130 -8.10 13.27 46.29
C SER A 130 -7.33 12.09 45.70
N VAL A 131 -6.75 11.25 46.56
CA VAL A 131 -6.05 10.03 46.15
C VAL A 131 -6.98 9.01 45.48
N GLU A 132 -8.22 8.89 45.95
CA GLU A 132 -9.22 8.01 45.32
C GLU A 132 -9.54 8.46 43.90
N LYS A 133 -9.75 9.77 43.68
CA LYS A 133 -9.94 10.33 42.32
C LYS A 133 -8.72 10.09 41.43
N ILE A 134 -7.50 10.24 41.97
CA ILE A 134 -6.27 9.93 41.22
C ILE A 134 -6.25 8.46 40.81
N THR A 135 -6.61 7.55 41.71
CA THR A 135 -6.65 6.11 41.45
C THR A 135 -7.66 5.77 40.36
N ASP A 136 -8.83 6.41 40.36
CA ASP A 136 -9.84 6.23 39.31
C ASP A 136 -9.34 6.70 37.94
N HIS A 137 -8.65 7.85 37.87
CA HIS A 137 -8.04 8.32 36.63
C HIS A 137 -6.94 7.38 36.11
N ILE A 138 -6.13 6.81 37.00
CA ILE A 138 -5.11 5.83 36.62
C ILE A 138 -5.77 4.56 36.06
N ARG A 139 -6.87 4.10 36.65
CA ARG A 139 -7.62 2.95 36.15
C ARG A 139 -8.14 3.21 34.73
N GLN A 140 -8.78 4.35 34.51
CA GLN A 140 -9.26 4.76 33.17
C GLN A 140 -8.11 4.85 32.16
N SER A 141 -6.99 5.46 32.56
CA SER A 141 -5.79 5.54 31.71
C SER A 141 -5.28 4.14 31.34
N THR A 142 -5.25 3.21 32.30
CA THR A 142 -4.80 1.83 32.07
C THR A 142 -5.73 1.08 31.10
N GLU A 143 -7.04 1.26 31.21
CA GLU A 143 -8.04 0.69 30.29
C GLU A 143 -7.83 1.20 28.86
N LEU A 144 -7.70 2.52 28.67
CA LEU A 144 -7.41 3.12 27.36
C LEU A 144 -6.07 2.65 26.78
N THR A 145 -5.07 2.48 27.64
CA THR A 145 -3.75 2.00 27.24
C THR A 145 -3.83 0.54 26.75
N SER A 146 -4.65 -0.29 27.40
CA SER A 146 -4.91 -1.67 26.94
C SER A 146 -5.61 -1.70 25.58
N GLU A 147 -6.64 -0.88 25.38
CA GLU A 147 -7.33 -0.77 24.08
C GLU A 147 -6.36 -0.30 22.97
N THR A 148 -5.44 0.61 23.32
CA THR A 148 -4.41 1.08 22.38
C THR A 148 -3.46 -0.05 21.96
N VAL A 149 -3.12 -0.99 22.85
CA VAL A 149 -2.31 -2.18 22.50
C VAL A 149 -3.03 -3.04 21.46
N ASP A 150 -4.33 -3.25 21.60
CA ASP A 150 -5.11 -4.05 20.64
C ASP A 150 -5.14 -3.39 19.26
N VAL A 151 -5.28 -2.06 19.22
CA VAL A 151 -5.21 -1.28 17.97
C VAL A 151 -3.83 -1.38 17.33
N ILE A 152 -2.75 -1.28 18.11
CA ILE A 152 -1.36 -1.43 17.62
C ILE A 152 -1.18 -2.81 16.97
N GLU A 153 -1.69 -3.89 17.59
CA GLU A 153 -1.60 -5.23 17.03
C GLU A 153 -2.40 -5.37 15.73
N ALA A 154 -3.61 -4.79 15.67
CA ALA A 154 -4.41 -4.78 14.46
C ALA A 154 -3.70 -4.03 13.30
N VAL A 155 -3.05 -2.90 13.60
CA VAL A 155 -2.22 -2.16 12.63
C VAL A 155 -1.05 -3.02 12.16
N ARG A 156 -0.35 -3.71 13.06
CA ARG A 156 0.77 -4.61 12.72
C ARG A 156 0.34 -5.70 11.74
N GLN A 157 -0.80 -6.35 11.99
CA GLN A 157 -1.38 -7.34 11.08
C GLN A 157 -1.75 -6.75 9.72
N GLY A 158 -2.34 -5.55 9.72
CA GLY A 158 -2.68 -4.81 8.50
C GLY A 158 -1.46 -4.50 7.63
N VAL A 159 -0.36 -4.06 8.26
CA VAL A 159 0.92 -3.79 7.57
C VAL A 159 1.51 -5.07 6.98
N GLN A 160 1.52 -6.18 7.74
CA GLN A 160 2.02 -7.46 7.24
C GLN A 160 1.21 -7.98 6.04
N ALA A 161 -0.11 -7.86 6.09
CA ALA A 161 -0.98 -8.20 4.96
C ALA A 161 -0.71 -7.28 3.74
N GLY A 162 -0.46 -5.98 3.99
CA GLY A 162 -0.06 -5.00 2.99
C GLY A 162 1.24 -5.39 2.27
N LEU A 163 2.28 -5.75 3.03
CA LEU A 163 3.57 -6.21 2.50
C LEU A 163 3.41 -7.48 1.65
N LYS A 164 2.59 -8.44 2.09
CA LYS A 164 2.31 -9.65 1.29
C LYS A 164 1.67 -9.31 -0.05
N LYS A 165 0.63 -8.47 -0.06
CA LYS A 165 -0.04 -8.03 -1.29
C LYS A 165 0.86 -7.24 -2.22
N SER A 166 1.75 -6.43 -1.64
CA SER A 166 2.78 -5.67 -2.36
C SER A 166 3.74 -6.61 -3.08
N SER A 167 4.25 -7.63 -2.38
CA SER A 167 5.10 -8.69 -2.96
C SER A 167 4.42 -9.46 -4.10
N GLU A 168 3.15 -9.87 -3.92
CA GLU A 168 2.37 -10.51 -4.99
C GLU A 168 2.20 -9.60 -6.21
N SER A 169 2.02 -8.29 -5.99
CA SER A 169 1.88 -7.31 -7.06
C SER A 169 3.20 -7.09 -7.80
N LYS A 170 4.33 -7.09 -7.09
CA LYS A 170 5.66 -7.03 -7.68
C LYS A 170 5.91 -8.18 -8.66
N LEU A 171 5.58 -9.41 -8.27
CA LEU A 171 5.69 -10.59 -9.14
C LEU A 171 4.81 -10.47 -10.39
N LYS A 172 3.62 -9.86 -10.28
CA LYS A 172 2.75 -9.62 -11.44
C LYS A 172 3.37 -8.61 -12.40
N PHE A 173 3.97 -7.53 -11.90
CA PHE A 173 4.67 -6.56 -12.75
C PHE A 173 5.91 -7.15 -13.42
N GLU A 174 6.67 -8.02 -12.73
CA GLU A 174 7.79 -8.76 -13.34
C GLU A 174 7.31 -9.66 -14.50
N LYS A 175 6.18 -10.35 -14.34
CA LYS A 175 5.57 -11.14 -15.42
C LYS A 175 5.11 -10.27 -16.59
N ILE A 176 4.52 -9.10 -16.32
CA ILE A 176 4.13 -8.14 -17.36
C ILE A 176 5.37 -7.66 -18.13
N HIS A 177 6.47 -7.35 -17.42
CA HIS A 177 7.72 -6.95 -18.05
C HIS A 177 8.29 -8.04 -18.96
N GLY A 178 8.27 -9.30 -18.52
CA GLY A 178 8.66 -10.43 -19.36
C GLY A 178 7.78 -10.58 -20.61
N ALA A 179 6.46 -10.38 -20.48
CA ALA A 179 5.53 -10.42 -21.61
C ALA A 179 5.76 -9.28 -22.62
N ILE A 180 6.09 -8.08 -22.15
CA ILE A 180 6.47 -6.95 -23.01
C ILE A 180 7.69 -7.31 -23.87
N ILE A 181 8.75 -7.86 -23.27
CA ILE A 181 9.96 -8.25 -24.00
C ILE A 181 9.65 -9.31 -25.07
N SER A 182 8.80 -10.28 -24.75
CA SER A 182 8.35 -11.28 -25.74
C SER A 182 7.60 -10.64 -26.90
N ASN A 183 6.67 -9.72 -26.60
CA ASN A 183 5.90 -9.00 -27.62
C ASN A 183 6.79 -8.12 -28.51
N GLU A 184 7.79 -7.43 -27.94
CA GLU A 184 8.77 -6.66 -28.70
C GLU A 184 9.49 -7.55 -29.72
N HIS A 185 9.88 -8.76 -29.33
CA HIS A 185 10.50 -9.74 -30.23
C HIS A 185 9.53 -10.27 -31.30
N ASP A 186 8.27 -10.51 -30.95
CA ASP A 186 7.24 -10.93 -31.90
C ASP A 186 6.96 -9.85 -32.95
N ILE A 187 6.89 -8.59 -32.53
CA ILE A 187 6.71 -7.45 -33.43
C ILE A 187 7.88 -7.34 -34.41
N GLN A 188 9.12 -7.46 -33.94
CA GLN A 188 10.30 -7.44 -34.81
C GLN A 188 10.25 -8.54 -35.87
N ARG A 189 9.81 -9.75 -35.50
CA ARG A 189 9.60 -10.84 -36.47
C ARG A 189 8.51 -10.50 -37.48
N MET A 190 7.38 -9.94 -37.03
CA MET A 190 6.30 -9.53 -37.91
C MET A 190 6.73 -8.44 -38.90
N GLU A 191 7.57 -7.49 -38.49
CA GLU A 191 8.12 -6.48 -39.40
C GLU A 191 8.99 -7.11 -40.50
N LEU A 192 9.84 -8.08 -40.14
CA LEU A 192 10.66 -8.81 -41.11
C LEU A 192 9.79 -9.62 -42.10
N ASP A 193 8.76 -10.31 -41.59
CA ASP A 193 7.85 -11.10 -42.43
C ASP A 193 7.06 -10.21 -43.40
N ILE A 194 6.62 -9.03 -42.95
CA ILE A 194 5.92 -8.07 -43.80
C ILE A 194 6.84 -7.51 -44.89
N GLN A 195 8.09 -7.21 -44.55
CA GLN A 195 9.07 -6.75 -45.52
C GLN A 195 9.34 -7.81 -46.60
N ALA A 196 9.50 -9.08 -46.19
CA ALA A 196 9.67 -10.19 -47.13
C ALA A 196 8.44 -10.39 -48.03
N LEU A 197 7.23 -10.27 -47.50
CA LEU A 197 6.00 -10.36 -48.29
C LEU A 197 5.91 -9.23 -49.33
N LEU A 198 6.24 -7.99 -48.96
CA LEU A 198 6.26 -6.87 -49.91
C LEU A 198 7.21 -7.13 -51.09
N GLU A 199 8.39 -7.71 -50.84
CA GLU A 199 9.33 -8.09 -51.89
C GLU A 199 8.76 -9.18 -52.82
N VAL A 200 8.18 -10.24 -52.24
CA VAL A 200 7.57 -11.33 -53.02
C VAL A 200 6.42 -10.84 -53.89
N PHE A 201 5.52 -10.01 -53.36
CA PHE A 201 4.39 -9.48 -54.13
C PHE A 201 4.82 -8.43 -55.17
N HIS A 202 5.87 -7.66 -54.89
CA HIS A 202 6.46 -6.77 -55.89
C HIS A 202 7.00 -7.55 -57.09
N GLU A 203 7.75 -8.63 -56.84
CA GLU A 203 8.29 -9.48 -57.90
C GLU A 203 7.19 -10.23 -58.66
N LEU A 204 6.19 -10.77 -57.95
CA LEU A 204 5.03 -11.42 -58.55
C LEU A 204 4.24 -10.49 -59.46
N GLY A 205 4.03 -9.23 -59.05
CA GLY A 205 3.38 -8.22 -59.88
C GLY A 205 4.17 -7.90 -61.16
N LYS A 206 5.51 -7.87 -61.08
CA LYS A 206 6.38 -7.70 -62.25
C LYS A 206 6.30 -8.88 -63.21
N GLU A 207 6.35 -10.11 -62.71
CA GLU A 207 6.26 -11.31 -63.54
C GLU A 207 4.87 -11.48 -64.17
N THR A 208 3.80 -11.14 -63.45
CA THR A 208 2.43 -11.16 -63.97
C THR A 208 2.26 -10.20 -65.15
N LYS A 209 2.81 -8.99 -65.06
CA LYS A 209 2.84 -8.03 -66.18
C LYS A 209 3.62 -8.55 -67.39
N ARG A 210 4.77 -9.22 -67.17
CA ARG A 210 5.55 -9.85 -68.24
C ARG A 210 4.77 -10.96 -68.93
N VAL A 211 4.11 -11.85 -68.16
CA VAL A 211 3.28 -12.92 -68.71
C VAL A 211 2.12 -12.35 -69.53
N SER A 212 1.47 -11.28 -69.07
CA SER A 212 0.41 -10.60 -69.82
C SER A 212 0.92 -10.11 -71.18
N ALA A 213 2.02 -9.37 -71.19
CA ALA A 213 2.61 -8.84 -72.42
C ALA A 213 3.01 -9.96 -73.39
N THR A 214 3.53 -11.08 -72.87
CA THR A 214 3.92 -12.23 -73.69
C THR A 214 2.71 -12.97 -74.24
N ALA A 215 1.61 -13.06 -73.49
CA ALA A 215 0.37 -13.65 -73.95
C ALA A 215 -0.29 -12.82 -75.06
N ASP A 216 -0.23 -11.48 -74.96
CA ASP A 216 -0.74 -10.57 -75.97
C ASP A 216 0.04 -10.68 -77.29
N THR A 217 1.38 -10.76 -77.22
CA THR A 217 2.21 -10.94 -78.42
C THR A 217 1.97 -12.30 -79.09
N LEU A 218 1.82 -13.37 -78.30
CA LEU A 218 1.43 -14.69 -78.82
C LEU A 218 0.05 -14.68 -79.48
N HIS A 219 -0.93 -13.98 -78.88
CA HIS A 219 -2.25 -13.85 -79.44
C HIS A 219 -2.22 -13.10 -80.78
N GLN A 220 -1.48 -12.00 -80.87
CA GLN A 220 -1.28 -11.27 -82.12
C GLN A 220 -0.60 -12.14 -83.19
N ALA A 221 0.44 -12.87 -82.84
CA ALA A 221 1.14 -13.77 -83.76
C ALA A 221 0.21 -14.89 -84.29
N ALA A 222 -0.68 -15.42 -83.45
CA ALA A 222 -1.65 -16.44 -83.85
C ALA A 222 -2.76 -15.91 -84.77
N ILE A 223 -3.09 -14.62 -84.72
CA ILE A 223 -4.06 -13.98 -85.64
C ILE A 223 -3.44 -13.74 -87.03
N HIS A 224 -2.11 -13.65 -87.11
CA HIS A 224 -1.37 -13.42 -88.35
C HIS A 224 -0.89 -14.69 -89.07
N LEU A 225 -1.17 -15.87 -88.52
CA LEU A 225 -0.94 -17.20 -89.10
C LEU A 225 -2.23 -17.77 -89.69
#